data_AF-A0A957H5G1-F1
#
_entry.id   AF-A0A957H5G1-F1
#
_cell.length_a   1.000
_cell.length_b   1.000
_cell.length_c   1.000
_cell.angle_alpha   90.00
_cell.angle_beta   90.00
_cell.angle_gamma   90.00
#
_symmetry.space_group_name_H-M   'P 1'
#
loop_
_entity.id
_entity.type
_entity.pdbx_description
1 polymer ?
#
loop_
_entity_poly.entity_id
_entity_poly.type
_entity_poly.pdbx_seq_one_letter_code
_entity_poly.pdbx_strand_id
1 'polypeptide(L)'
;QDLLASGEVKRQNLLRRELEWLRRGAMARSTKQKARKQRVEELQKIAYDRGDQRVAMALASRRLGKRVLEATNLSKSYDGLQLFENVDFSLNPGDRIGIIGPNGTGKSTFLDILANHTQPDSGQVEWGSTVTLGYYDQLSRNLDRDKLVLAAIEEVAPLIHTDAGERVEAAQMLEWFLFPRPQQRAYVSSLSGGEQRRLYLLRTLALQPNVLFLDEPTNDLDIQTLAVLEEFLDQFQGCLVVVSHDRYFLDRNVDFLVSFEDGVLGTRYPTPYASYRQVREEQLAQQAARNKPKAAPAPVQAAPPRTRKRTWREQKEYEALELEIINLEDRKGELEAAINDAGADYQRLQELVAQLDTLKEELELAELRWLELAEIGE
;
A
#
# COMPACT_ATOMS: atom_id res chain seq x y z
N GLN A 1 5.36 -37.70 -13.20
CA GLN A 1 5.73 -36.36 -12.72
C GLN A 1 6.03 -35.43 -13.90
N ASP A 2 6.69 -35.90 -14.96
CA ASP A 2 7.01 -35.08 -16.16
C ASP A 2 5.80 -34.55 -16.96
N LEU A 3 4.68 -35.27 -16.99
CA LEU A 3 3.45 -34.83 -17.67
C LEU A 3 2.74 -33.67 -16.94
N LEU A 4 2.84 -33.61 -15.61
CA LEU A 4 2.27 -32.53 -14.80
C LEU A 4 3.14 -31.27 -14.89
N ALA A 5 4.47 -31.44 -14.81
CA ALA A 5 5.44 -30.36 -15.00
C ALA A 5 5.34 -29.73 -16.41
N SER A 6 5.17 -30.55 -17.46
CA SER A 6 4.96 -30.05 -18.82
C SER A 6 3.64 -29.27 -18.98
N GLY A 7 2.59 -29.67 -18.25
CA GLY A 7 1.31 -28.96 -18.20
C GLY A 7 1.41 -27.58 -17.54
N GLU A 8 2.18 -27.47 -16.46
CA GLU A 8 2.39 -26.21 -15.73
C GLU A 8 3.21 -25.21 -16.52
N VAL A 9 4.30 -25.65 -17.17
CA VAL A 9 5.11 -24.78 -18.04
C VAL A 9 4.27 -24.23 -19.21
N LYS A 10 3.42 -25.06 -19.82
CA LYS A 10 2.50 -24.63 -20.88
C LYS A 10 1.48 -23.62 -20.38
N ARG A 11 0.97 -23.79 -19.15
CA ARG A 11 0.01 -22.89 -18.51
C ARG A 11 0.64 -21.54 -18.13
N GLN A 12 1.84 -21.52 -17.55
CA GLN A 12 2.57 -20.30 -17.21
C GLN A 12 2.90 -19.47 -18.47
N ASN A 13 3.34 -20.14 -19.53
CA ASN A 13 3.58 -19.48 -20.82
C ASN A 13 2.30 -18.91 -21.43
N LEU A 14 1.16 -19.56 -21.22
CA LEU A 14 -0.14 -19.07 -21.66
C LEU A 14 -0.57 -17.84 -20.85
N LEU A 15 -0.43 -17.87 -19.52
CA LEU A 15 -0.72 -16.74 -18.64
C LEU A 15 0.15 -15.51 -18.98
N ARG A 16 1.45 -15.72 -19.22
CA ARG A 16 2.39 -14.65 -19.59
C ARG A 16 2.00 -13.97 -20.90
N ARG A 17 1.64 -14.75 -21.93
CA ARG A 17 1.19 -14.23 -23.23
C ARG A 17 -0.12 -13.44 -23.13
N GLU A 18 -1.03 -13.89 -22.27
CA GLU A 18 -2.31 -13.21 -22.06
C GLU A 18 -2.16 -11.91 -21.23
N LEU A 19 -1.22 -11.87 -20.27
CA LEU A 19 -0.85 -10.65 -19.54
C LEU A 19 -0.13 -9.63 -20.41
N GLU A 20 0.78 -10.07 -21.29
CA GLU A 20 1.41 -9.20 -22.30
C GLU A 20 0.37 -8.63 -23.27
N TRP A 21 -0.69 -9.37 -23.59
CA TRP A 21 -1.80 -8.88 -24.40
C TRP A 21 -2.63 -7.81 -23.67
N LEU A 22 -2.87 -7.97 -22.36
CA LEU A 22 -3.53 -6.95 -21.52
C LEU A 22 -2.68 -5.69 -21.36
N ARG A 23 -1.35 -5.82 -21.23
CA ARG A 23 -0.40 -4.70 -21.14
C ARG A 23 -0.32 -3.87 -22.43
N ARG A 24 -0.70 -4.42 -23.59
CA ARG A 24 -0.74 -3.70 -24.87
C ARG A 24 -2.01 -2.87 -25.09
N GLY A 25 -2.77 -2.54 -24.03
CA GLY A 25 -3.85 -1.56 -24.09
C GLY A 25 -5.11 -1.99 -24.86
N ALA A 26 -5.38 -3.30 -24.97
CA ALA A 26 -6.58 -3.77 -25.68
C ALA A 26 -7.86 -3.46 -24.89
N MET A 27 -8.54 -2.36 -25.23
CA MET A 27 -9.87 -2.01 -24.75
C MET A 27 -10.88 -3.16 -24.94
N ALA A 28 -11.42 -3.69 -23.85
CA ALA A 28 -12.30 -4.86 -23.82
C ALA A 28 -13.74 -4.53 -24.28
N ARG A 29 -13.89 -4.06 -25.52
CA ARG A 29 -15.19 -3.64 -26.08
C ARG A 29 -15.98 -4.79 -26.74
N SER A 30 -15.37 -5.97 -27.00
CA SER A 30 -16.06 -7.13 -27.61
C SER A 30 -16.26 -8.33 -26.66
N THR A 31 -17.32 -9.12 -26.90
CA THR A 31 -17.66 -10.36 -26.15
C THR A 31 -16.52 -11.38 -26.12
N LYS A 32 -15.72 -11.47 -27.19
CA LYS A 32 -14.56 -12.38 -27.29
C LYS A 32 -13.38 -11.92 -26.43
N GLN A 33 -13.21 -10.62 -26.23
CA GLN A 33 -12.19 -10.04 -25.34
C GLN A 33 -12.62 -10.14 -23.87
N LYS A 34 -13.92 -9.98 -23.56
CA LYS A 34 -14.47 -10.17 -22.20
C LYS A 34 -14.27 -11.61 -21.70
N ALA A 35 -14.55 -12.61 -22.54
CA ALA A 35 -14.29 -14.02 -22.26
C ALA A 35 -12.79 -14.35 -22.14
N ARG A 36 -11.91 -13.50 -22.67
CA ARG A 36 -10.45 -13.66 -22.57
C ARG A 36 -9.92 -13.07 -21.26
N LYS A 37 -10.42 -11.90 -20.86
CA LYS A 37 -10.15 -11.30 -19.54
C LYS A 37 -10.66 -12.19 -18.39
N GLN A 38 -11.88 -12.71 -18.50
CA GLN A 38 -12.42 -13.68 -17.54
C GLN A 38 -11.59 -14.96 -17.44
N ARG A 39 -11.05 -15.47 -18.56
CA ARG A 39 -10.12 -16.61 -18.53
C ARG A 39 -8.80 -16.28 -17.86
N VAL A 40 -8.28 -15.06 -17.99
CA VAL A 40 -7.09 -14.63 -17.26
C VAL A 40 -7.39 -14.55 -15.77
N GLU A 41 -8.52 -13.97 -15.37
CA GLU A 41 -8.98 -13.91 -13.98
C GLU A 41 -9.19 -15.32 -13.40
N GLU A 42 -9.78 -16.25 -14.14
CA GLU A 42 -9.93 -17.65 -13.73
C GLU A 42 -8.59 -18.37 -13.63
N LEU A 43 -7.68 -18.15 -14.59
CA LEU A 43 -6.34 -18.76 -14.55
C LEU A 43 -5.49 -18.20 -13.39
N GLN A 44 -5.70 -16.94 -13.02
CA GLN A 44 -5.14 -16.30 -11.82
C GLN A 44 -5.77 -16.87 -10.55
N LYS A 45 -7.10 -17.00 -10.48
CA LYS A 45 -7.79 -17.64 -9.34
C LYS A 45 -7.35 -19.09 -9.11
N ILE A 46 -7.21 -19.88 -10.16
CA ILE A 46 -6.74 -21.27 -10.05
C ILE A 46 -5.24 -21.34 -9.67
N ALA A 47 -4.46 -20.27 -9.91
CA ALA A 47 -3.09 -20.18 -9.39
C ALA A 47 -3.11 -19.88 -7.88
N TYR A 48 -3.98 -18.94 -7.47
CA TYR A 48 -4.26 -18.61 -6.06
C TYR A 48 -4.68 -19.83 -5.24
N ASP A 49 -5.64 -20.61 -5.75
CA ASP A 49 -6.22 -21.72 -4.99
C ASP A 49 -5.31 -22.96 -4.79
N ARG A 50 -4.17 -23.08 -5.50
CA ARG A 50 -3.35 -24.31 -5.47
C ARG A 50 -1.93 -24.15 -4.89
N GLY A 51 -1.45 -22.93 -4.70
CA GLY A 51 -0.13 -22.63 -4.11
C GLY A 51 -0.19 -21.83 -2.80
N ASP A 52 -1.21 -20.99 -2.62
CA ASP A 52 -1.13 -19.72 -1.87
C ASP A 52 -1.90 -19.74 -0.52
N GLN A 53 -1.74 -20.80 0.27
CA GLN A 53 -2.21 -20.79 1.68
C GLN A 53 -1.11 -21.17 2.69
N ARG A 54 0.13 -21.39 2.22
CA ARG A 54 1.19 -21.99 3.05
C ARG A 54 1.83 -20.99 4.02
N VAL A 55 2.04 -19.75 3.58
CA VAL A 55 2.73 -18.72 4.38
C VAL A 55 1.88 -18.33 5.57
N ALA A 56 0.61 -18.05 5.29
CA ALA A 56 -0.36 -17.61 6.29
C ALA A 56 -0.68 -18.70 7.33
N MET A 57 -0.89 -19.96 6.89
CA MET A 57 -1.12 -21.09 7.81
C MET A 57 0.09 -21.40 8.71
N ALA A 58 1.30 -21.08 8.25
CA ALA A 58 2.52 -21.29 9.03
C ALA A 58 2.78 -20.22 10.08
N LEU A 59 2.43 -18.97 9.79
CA LEU A 59 2.74 -17.82 10.64
C LEU A 59 1.58 -17.44 11.57
N ALA A 60 0.84 -18.47 12.04
CA ALA A 60 -0.32 -18.33 12.89
C ALA A 60 -0.08 -17.37 14.08
N SER A 61 -0.96 -16.40 14.21
CA SER A 61 -0.84 -15.32 15.20
C SER A 61 -1.26 -15.79 16.60
N ARG A 62 -0.56 -15.31 17.62
CA ARG A 62 -0.90 -15.62 19.02
C ARG A 62 -2.25 -15.00 19.41
N ARG A 63 -3.01 -15.70 20.28
CA ARG A 63 -4.27 -15.17 20.81
C ARG A 63 -4.08 -13.80 21.47
N LEU A 64 -4.94 -12.87 21.11
CA LEU A 64 -4.91 -11.49 21.59
C LEU A 64 -5.94 -11.29 22.72
N GLY A 65 -5.51 -10.67 23.81
CA GLY A 65 -6.38 -10.30 24.93
C GLY A 65 -7.33 -9.14 24.60
N LYS A 66 -8.21 -8.77 25.53
CA LYS A 66 -9.23 -7.72 25.31
C LYS A 66 -8.65 -6.31 25.12
N ARG A 67 -7.48 -6.03 25.71
CA ARG A 67 -6.79 -4.74 25.61
C ARG A 67 -5.54 -4.93 24.76
N VAL A 68 -5.36 -4.09 23.75
CA VAL A 68 -4.23 -4.18 22.81
C VAL A 68 -3.29 -3.01 23.03
N LEU A 69 -3.72 -1.80 22.71
CA LEU A 69 -2.95 -0.59 22.92
C LEU A 69 -3.87 0.56 23.28
N GLU A 70 -3.43 1.38 24.22
CA GLU A 70 -4.05 2.65 24.56
C GLU A 70 -2.96 3.70 24.74
N ALA A 71 -3.08 4.78 23.99
CA ALA A 71 -2.19 5.91 23.99
C ALA A 71 -3.01 7.15 24.33
N THR A 72 -2.57 7.90 25.34
CA THR A 72 -3.33 9.04 25.87
C THR A 72 -2.47 10.29 25.93
N ASN A 73 -3.01 11.41 25.44
CA ASN A 73 -2.39 12.74 25.41
C ASN A 73 -0.97 12.74 24.83
N LEU A 74 -0.71 11.98 23.77
CA LEU A 74 0.62 11.93 23.18
C LEU A 74 0.95 13.25 22.49
N SER A 75 2.12 13.79 22.79
CA SER A 75 2.68 14.94 22.07
C SER A 75 4.15 14.74 21.73
N LYS A 76 4.55 15.25 20.57
CA LYS A 76 5.95 15.21 20.13
C LYS A 76 6.34 16.44 19.32
N SER A 77 7.52 16.97 19.61
CA SER A 77 8.16 18.07 18.88
C SER A 77 9.61 17.73 18.55
N TYR A 78 10.09 18.18 17.39
CA TYR A 78 11.51 18.10 17.00
C TYR A 78 12.00 19.49 16.58
N ASP A 79 13.10 19.95 17.18
CA ASP A 79 13.75 21.24 16.86
C ASP A 79 12.79 22.45 16.83
N GLY A 80 11.76 22.44 17.69
CA GLY A 80 10.73 23.48 17.77
C GLY A 80 9.57 23.32 16.77
N LEU A 81 9.64 22.36 15.85
CA LEU A 81 8.51 21.94 15.02
C LEU A 81 7.65 20.92 15.79
N GLN A 82 6.42 21.32 16.09
CA GLN A 82 5.45 20.44 16.72
C GLN A 82 4.91 19.44 15.69
N LEU A 83 5.15 18.14 15.91
CA LEU A 83 4.65 17.09 15.02
C LEU A 83 3.21 16.74 15.33
N PHE A 84 2.87 16.62 16.62
CA PHE A 84 1.50 16.39 17.08
C PHE A 84 1.32 16.76 18.55
N GLU A 85 0.09 17.07 18.94
CA GLU A 85 -0.26 17.49 20.30
C GLU A 85 -1.53 16.80 20.80
N ASN A 86 -1.50 16.32 22.04
CA ASN A 86 -2.65 15.76 22.75
C ASN A 86 -3.42 14.72 21.93
N VAL A 87 -2.68 13.83 21.26
CA VAL A 87 -3.27 12.77 20.44
C VAL A 87 -3.60 11.56 21.30
N ASP A 88 -4.87 11.17 21.28
CA ASP A 88 -5.35 9.91 21.83
C ASP A 88 -5.47 8.87 20.72
N PHE A 89 -5.04 7.64 21.00
CA PHE A 89 -5.18 6.52 20.07
C PHE A 89 -5.38 5.22 20.82
N SER A 90 -6.27 4.38 20.34
CA SER A 90 -6.49 3.04 20.90
C SER A 90 -6.55 2.02 19.78
N LEU A 91 -6.17 0.78 20.10
CA LEU A 91 -6.37 -0.39 19.26
C LEU A 91 -7.22 -1.40 20.02
N ASN A 92 -8.28 -1.88 19.37
CA ASN A 92 -9.08 -2.99 19.85
C ASN A 92 -8.69 -4.28 19.13
N PRO A 93 -8.96 -5.46 19.74
CA PRO A 93 -8.65 -6.74 19.11
C PRO A 93 -9.33 -6.88 17.75
N GLY A 94 -8.53 -7.19 16.72
CA GLY A 94 -8.99 -7.32 15.33
C GLY A 94 -9.08 -6.01 14.56
N ASP A 95 -8.79 -4.85 15.17
CA ASP A 95 -8.75 -3.58 14.46
C ASP A 95 -7.71 -3.62 13.33
N ARG A 96 -8.13 -3.29 12.11
CA ARG A 96 -7.28 -3.02 10.96
C ARG A 96 -7.41 -1.55 10.57
N ILE A 97 -6.37 -0.76 10.84
CA ILE A 97 -6.39 0.70 10.71
C ILE A 97 -5.31 1.16 9.72
N GLY A 98 -5.69 2.04 8.81
CA GLY A 98 -4.81 2.70 7.86
C GLY A 98 -4.62 4.15 8.26
N ILE A 99 -3.39 4.58 8.42
CA ILE A 99 -3.02 5.96 8.73
C ILE A 99 -2.55 6.62 7.44
N ILE A 100 -3.26 7.67 7.04
CA ILE A 100 -2.99 8.45 5.82
C ILE A 100 -2.68 9.90 6.19
N GLY A 101 -1.88 10.58 5.39
CA GLY A 101 -1.54 11.99 5.62
C GLY A 101 -0.33 12.39 4.81
N PRO A 102 -0.03 13.68 4.63
CA PRO A 102 1.13 14.11 3.84
C PRO A 102 2.47 13.61 4.41
N ASN A 103 3.52 13.61 3.58
CA ASN A 103 4.86 13.30 4.04
C ASN A 103 5.37 14.36 5.01
N GLY A 104 6.13 13.94 6.02
CA GLY A 104 6.67 14.86 7.03
C GLY A 104 5.71 15.27 8.14
N THR A 105 4.48 14.75 8.19
CA THR A 105 3.55 15.02 9.31
C THR A 105 3.86 14.23 10.59
N GLY A 106 4.85 13.33 10.56
CA GLY A 106 5.25 12.56 11.74
C GLY A 106 4.58 11.19 11.89
N LYS A 107 3.96 10.63 10.84
CA LYS A 107 3.34 9.28 10.86
C LYS A 107 4.30 8.19 11.35
N SER A 108 5.51 8.14 10.80
CA SER A 108 6.55 7.19 11.23
C SER A 108 6.98 7.43 12.68
N THR A 109 7.15 8.69 13.07
CA THR A 109 7.46 9.08 14.46
C THR A 109 6.35 8.65 15.42
N PHE A 110 5.09 8.77 15.00
CA PHE A 110 3.94 8.33 15.78
C PHE A 110 3.96 6.81 15.98
N LEU A 111 4.19 6.03 14.91
CA LEU A 111 4.35 4.58 15.03
C LEU A 111 5.55 4.18 15.91
N ASP A 112 6.68 4.87 15.79
CA ASP A 112 7.87 4.67 16.64
C ASP A 112 7.56 4.93 18.12
N ILE A 113 6.75 5.94 18.43
CA ILE A 113 6.30 6.23 19.80
C ILE A 113 5.37 5.13 20.31
N LEU A 114 4.39 4.71 19.50
CA LEU A 114 3.51 3.60 19.86
C LEU A 114 4.31 2.31 20.11
N ALA A 115 5.32 2.03 19.29
CA ALA A 115 6.22 0.88 19.42
C ALA A 115 7.24 1.00 20.57
N ASN A 116 7.22 2.09 21.35
CA ASN A 116 8.20 2.42 22.39
C ASN A 116 9.66 2.52 21.89
N HIS A 117 9.87 2.75 20.59
CA HIS A 117 11.19 3.02 20.02
C HIS A 117 11.65 4.46 20.27
N THR A 118 10.70 5.38 20.42
CA THR A 118 10.94 6.80 20.72
C THR A 118 10.08 7.22 21.90
N GLN A 119 10.63 8.03 22.82
CA GLN A 119 9.84 8.57 23.92
C GLN A 119 9.00 9.78 23.46
N PRO A 120 7.71 9.84 23.85
CA PRO A 120 6.91 11.03 23.66
C PRO A 120 7.38 12.15 24.62
N ASP A 121 7.10 13.41 24.28
CA ASP A 121 7.43 14.53 25.17
C ASP A 121 6.38 14.68 26.29
N SER A 122 5.14 14.26 26.01
CA SER A 122 4.07 14.11 27.00
C SER A 122 3.11 13.00 26.60
N GLY A 123 2.31 12.53 27.56
CA GLY A 123 1.40 11.40 27.38
C GLY A 123 2.05 10.05 27.70
N GLN A 124 1.31 8.98 27.47
CA GLN A 124 1.75 7.62 27.76
C GLN A 124 1.16 6.61 26.77
N VAL A 125 1.88 5.51 26.55
CA VAL A 125 1.44 4.37 25.75
C VAL A 125 1.42 3.13 26.64
N GLU A 126 0.26 2.50 26.74
CA GLU A 126 0.05 1.27 27.50
C GLU A 126 -0.30 0.11 26.56
N TRP A 127 0.51 -0.95 26.62
CA TRP A 127 0.28 -2.18 25.86
C TRP A 127 -0.41 -3.24 26.72
N GLY A 128 -1.25 -4.05 26.08
CA GLY A 128 -1.81 -5.26 26.68
C GLY A 128 -0.73 -6.31 26.96
N SER A 129 -0.86 -7.05 28.06
CA SER A 129 0.14 -8.03 28.49
C SER A 129 0.33 -9.22 27.54
N THR A 130 -0.62 -9.48 26.65
CA THR A 130 -0.57 -10.56 25.66
C THR A 130 -0.04 -10.10 24.30
N VAL A 131 0.32 -8.83 24.16
CA VAL A 131 0.73 -8.28 22.85
C VAL A 131 2.15 -8.71 22.50
N THR A 132 2.32 -9.14 21.26
CA THR A 132 3.59 -9.35 20.58
C THR A 132 3.55 -8.50 19.32
N LEU A 133 4.27 -7.38 19.35
CA LEU A 133 4.34 -6.42 18.25
C LEU A 133 5.36 -6.89 17.20
N GLY A 134 4.92 -6.95 15.94
CA GLY A 134 5.80 -6.94 14.78
C GLY A 134 5.77 -5.54 14.18
N TYR A 135 6.92 -4.92 14.02
CA TYR A 135 7.02 -3.59 13.41
C TYR A 135 7.96 -3.64 12.21
N TYR A 136 7.39 -3.48 11.01
CA TYR A 136 8.11 -3.26 9.78
C TYR A 136 8.29 -1.76 9.57
N ASP A 137 9.47 -1.25 9.92
CA ASP A 137 9.82 0.16 9.82
C ASP A 137 10.70 0.49 8.60
N GLN A 138 10.80 1.78 8.27
CA GLN A 138 11.62 2.23 7.14
C GLN A 138 13.12 2.06 7.38
N LEU A 139 13.58 1.95 8.62
CA LEU A 139 15.01 1.87 8.93
C LEU A 139 15.57 0.44 8.92
N SER A 140 14.72 -0.59 8.75
CA SER A 140 15.11 -2.00 8.84
C SER A 140 15.90 -2.30 10.11
N ARG A 141 15.42 -1.76 11.25
CA ARG A 141 16.12 -1.88 12.52
C ARG A 141 16.33 -3.36 12.87
N ASN A 142 17.46 -3.66 13.48
CA ASN A 142 17.78 -5.00 14.00
C ASN A 142 18.10 -6.07 12.94
N LEU A 143 18.41 -5.71 11.69
CA LEU A 143 18.98 -6.66 10.72
C LEU A 143 20.51 -6.73 10.89
N ASP A 144 21.01 -7.81 11.50
CA ASP A 144 22.45 -8.04 11.65
C ASP A 144 23.06 -8.45 10.29
N ARG A 145 23.92 -7.57 9.75
CA ARG A 145 24.51 -7.71 8.42
C ARG A 145 25.64 -8.74 8.36
N ASP A 146 26.20 -9.09 9.52
CA ASP A 146 27.33 -10.03 9.63
C ASP A 146 26.87 -11.48 9.80
N LYS A 147 25.55 -11.71 9.89
CA LYS A 147 24.96 -13.05 9.97
C LYS A 147 24.63 -13.63 8.60
N LEU A 148 24.50 -14.95 8.57
CA LEU A 148 23.93 -15.66 7.43
C LEU A 148 22.43 -15.41 7.37
N VAL A 149 21.87 -15.37 6.15
CA VAL A 149 20.43 -15.19 5.92
C VAL A 149 19.59 -16.22 6.68
N LEU A 150 20.00 -17.50 6.65
CA LEU A 150 19.34 -18.55 7.42
C LEU A 150 19.38 -18.30 8.93
N ALA A 151 20.57 -17.97 9.45
CA ALA A 151 20.78 -17.74 10.88
C ALA A 151 19.97 -16.55 11.40
N ALA A 152 19.77 -15.51 10.58
CA ALA A 152 18.98 -14.34 10.93
C ALA A 152 17.50 -14.67 11.21
N ILE A 153 16.96 -15.72 10.58
CA ILE A 153 15.60 -16.21 10.82
C ILE A 153 15.58 -17.26 11.94
N GLU A 154 16.54 -18.18 11.97
CA GLU A 154 16.64 -19.22 13.02
C GLU A 154 16.79 -18.65 14.43
N GLU A 155 17.44 -17.49 14.58
CA GLU A 155 17.56 -16.82 15.89
C GLU A 155 16.20 -16.36 16.45
N VAL A 156 15.32 -15.93 15.55
CA VAL A 156 14.01 -15.36 15.91
C VAL A 156 12.96 -16.45 16.03
N ALA A 157 13.01 -17.42 15.11
CA ALA A 157 12.04 -18.48 15.00
C ALA A 157 12.73 -19.78 14.53
N PRO A 158 13.42 -20.49 15.44
CA PRO A 158 14.14 -21.72 15.10
C PRO A 158 13.17 -22.84 14.67
N LEU A 159 11.94 -22.82 15.19
CA LEU A 159 10.89 -23.74 14.79
C LEU A 159 9.53 -23.03 14.85
N ILE A 160 8.82 -22.99 13.73
CA ILE A 160 7.45 -22.49 13.69
C ILE A 160 6.50 -23.68 13.57
N HIS A 161 5.42 -23.65 14.34
CA HIS A 161 4.32 -24.61 14.21
C HIS A 161 3.17 -23.91 13.49
N THR A 162 2.67 -24.52 12.42
CA THR A 162 1.44 -24.08 11.76
C THR A 162 0.23 -24.29 12.66
N ASP A 163 -0.90 -23.70 12.33
CA ASP A 163 -2.18 -23.97 13.01
C ASP A 163 -2.57 -25.46 12.99
N ALA A 164 -2.11 -26.20 11.98
CA ALA A 164 -2.30 -27.64 11.84
C ALA A 164 -1.30 -28.48 12.67
N GLY A 165 -0.38 -27.83 13.39
CA GLY A 165 0.68 -28.48 14.18
C GLY A 165 1.86 -29.00 13.34
N GLU A 166 1.93 -28.64 12.06
CA GLU A 166 3.05 -29.00 11.20
C GLU A 166 4.27 -28.11 11.51
N ARG A 167 5.46 -28.71 11.44
CA ARG A 167 6.72 -28.00 11.68
C ARG A 167 7.19 -27.34 10.41
N VAL A 168 7.42 -26.03 10.47
CA VAL A 168 8.01 -25.24 9.40
C VAL A 168 9.38 -24.76 9.83
N GLU A 169 10.39 -25.15 9.05
CA GLU A 169 11.78 -24.74 9.25
C GLU A 169 12.05 -23.36 8.66
N ALA A 170 13.02 -22.64 9.23
CA ALA A 170 13.46 -21.33 8.73
C ALA A 170 13.80 -21.32 7.23
N ALA A 171 14.44 -22.39 6.77
CA ALA A 171 14.80 -22.54 5.36
C ALA A 171 13.58 -22.63 4.43
N GLN A 172 12.46 -23.18 4.89
CA GLN A 172 11.22 -23.25 4.11
C GLN A 172 10.53 -21.89 4.04
N MET A 173 10.55 -21.12 5.14
CA MET A 173 10.02 -19.76 5.17
C MET A 173 10.79 -18.82 4.24
N LEU A 174 12.12 -18.96 4.21
CA LEU A 174 12.99 -18.23 3.31
C LEU A 174 12.66 -18.50 1.84
N GLU A 175 12.33 -19.74 1.47
CA GLU A 175 11.90 -20.04 0.10
C GLU A 175 10.60 -19.31 -0.29
N TRP A 176 9.64 -19.17 0.64
CA TRP A 176 8.40 -18.43 0.39
C TRP A 176 8.65 -16.95 0.12
N PHE A 177 9.66 -16.38 0.78
CA PHE A 177 10.11 -14.99 0.56
C PHE A 177 11.18 -14.87 -0.53
N LEU A 178 11.22 -15.85 -1.44
CA LEU A 178 12.06 -15.83 -2.64
C LEU A 178 13.57 -15.82 -2.33
N PHE A 179 13.98 -16.54 -1.28
CA PHE A 179 15.39 -16.85 -1.00
C PHE A 179 15.69 -18.31 -1.32
N PRO A 180 16.22 -18.62 -2.51
CA PRO A 180 16.65 -19.97 -2.87
C PRO A 180 17.72 -20.51 -1.92
N ARG A 181 17.78 -21.83 -1.74
CA ARG A 181 18.74 -22.50 -0.83
C ARG A 181 20.19 -22.01 -0.92
N PRO A 182 20.78 -21.73 -2.10
CA PRO A 182 22.14 -21.18 -2.16
C PRO A 182 22.27 -19.82 -1.48
N GLN A 183 21.27 -18.95 -1.63
CA GLN A 183 21.25 -17.59 -1.08
C GLN A 183 21.06 -17.59 0.45
N GLN A 184 20.40 -18.61 1.00
CA GLN A 184 20.21 -18.75 2.44
C GLN A 184 21.53 -18.90 3.22
N ARG A 185 22.60 -19.35 2.54
CA ARG A 185 23.95 -19.50 3.10
C ARG A 185 24.84 -18.28 2.85
N ALA A 186 24.31 -17.22 2.25
CA ALA A 186 25.03 -15.97 2.05
C ALA A 186 24.93 -15.09 3.31
N TYR A 187 25.84 -14.12 3.44
CA TYR A 187 25.74 -13.08 4.47
C TYR A 187 24.66 -12.06 4.12
N VAL A 188 23.98 -11.53 5.13
CA VAL A 188 22.97 -10.49 4.94
C VAL A 188 23.56 -9.24 4.27
N SER A 189 24.82 -8.89 4.57
CA SER A 189 25.56 -7.80 3.91
C SER A 189 25.71 -7.95 2.40
N SER A 190 25.63 -9.18 1.87
CA SER A 190 25.76 -9.45 0.43
C SER A 190 24.45 -9.31 -0.36
N LEU A 191 23.31 -9.17 0.35
CA LEU A 191 22.00 -8.99 -0.26
C LEU A 191 21.83 -7.58 -0.82
N SER A 192 21.07 -7.44 -1.91
CA SER A 192 20.61 -6.14 -2.39
C SER A 192 19.68 -5.47 -1.38
N GLY A 193 19.50 -4.14 -1.47
CA GLY A 193 18.60 -3.40 -0.57
C GLY A 193 17.18 -3.96 -0.56
N GLY A 194 16.64 -4.31 -1.73
CA GLY A 194 15.32 -4.96 -1.84
C GLY A 194 15.28 -6.33 -1.16
N GLU A 195 16.30 -7.17 -1.35
CA GLU A 195 16.41 -8.45 -0.64
C GLU A 195 16.54 -8.28 0.88
N GLN A 196 17.27 -7.27 1.34
CA GLN A 196 17.34 -6.95 2.77
C GLN A 196 15.95 -6.56 3.32
N ARG A 197 15.17 -5.79 2.56
CA ARG A 197 13.77 -5.46 2.90
C ARG A 197 12.89 -6.70 2.99
N ARG A 198 12.98 -7.62 2.03
CA ARG A 198 12.25 -8.90 2.06
C ARG A 198 12.62 -9.74 3.28
N LEU A 199 13.91 -9.84 3.58
CA LEU A 199 14.39 -10.59 4.74
C LEU A 199 13.89 -9.95 6.04
N TYR A 200 13.89 -8.63 6.12
CA TYR A 200 13.38 -7.89 7.26
C TYR A 200 11.89 -8.11 7.48
N LEU A 201 11.09 -8.09 6.40
CA LEU A 201 9.67 -8.43 6.46
C LEU A 201 9.47 -9.86 6.98
N LEU A 202 10.15 -10.84 6.38
CA LEU A 202 10.06 -12.23 6.83
C LEU A 202 10.42 -12.37 8.31
N ARG A 203 11.51 -11.74 8.76
CA ARG A 203 11.96 -11.78 10.16
C ARG A 203 10.90 -11.19 11.10
N THR A 204 10.25 -10.12 10.68
CA THR A 204 9.17 -9.47 11.45
C THR A 204 7.96 -10.37 11.57
N LEU A 205 7.58 -11.06 10.49
CA LEU A 205 6.45 -12.00 10.49
C LEU A 205 6.76 -13.31 11.21
N ALA A 206 8.02 -13.77 11.18
CA ALA A 206 8.50 -14.97 11.86
C ALA A 206 8.39 -14.87 13.39
N LEU A 207 8.33 -13.66 13.96
CA LEU A 207 8.04 -13.45 15.39
C LEU A 207 6.64 -13.92 15.81
N GLN A 208 5.78 -14.32 14.85
CA GLN A 208 4.36 -14.62 15.05
C GLN A 208 3.65 -13.49 15.83
N PRO A 209 3.74 -12.24 15.34
CA PRO A 209 3.14 -11.11 16.03
C PRO A 209 1.60 -11.23 16.04
N ASN A 210 0.97 -10.61 17.03
CA ASN A 210 -0.49 -10.43 17.08
C ASN A 210 -0.94 -8.98 16.93
N VAL A 211 0.03 -8.06 16.88
CA VAL A 211 -0.14 -6.70 16.40
C VAL A 211 0.95 -6.45 15.37
N LEU A 212 0.57 -5.98 14.18
CA LEU A 212 1.49 -5.70 13.09
C LEU A 212 1.42 -4.23 12.71
N PHE A 213 2.55 -3.53 12.79
CA PHE A 213 2.72 -2.17 12.29
C PHE A 213 3.53 -2.22 11.00
N LEU A 214 3.00 -1.61 9.93
CA LEU A 214 3.66 -1.52 8.63
C LEU A 214 3.81 -0.03 8.26
N ASP A 215 5.04 0.44 8.11
CA ASP A 215 5.33 1.82 7.73
C ASP A 215 5.82 1.89 6.27
N GLU A 216 4.98 2.42 5.38
CA GLU A 216 5.17 2.53 3.93
C GLU A 216 5.60 1.22 3.23
N PRO A 217 4.94 0.08 3.50
CA PRO A 217 5.37 -1.23 2.98
C PRO A 217 5.38 -1.29 1.44
N THR A 218 4.52 -0.52 0.78
CA THR A 218 4.35 -0.54 -0.68
C THR A 218 5.48 0.14 -1.44
N ASN A 219 6.19 1.08 -0.82
CA ASN A 219 7.29 1.80 -1.46
C ASN A 219 8.62 1.04 -1.36
N ASP A 220 8.73 0.15 -0.37
CA ASP A 220 9.96 -0.54 -0.01
C ASP A 220 10.06 -1.97 -0.54
N LEU A 221 8.95 -2.51 -1.07
CA LEU A 221 8.82 -3.90 -1.46
C LEU A 221 8.61 -4.05 -2.96
N ASP A 222 9.19 -5.11 -3.54
CA ASP A 222 8.86 -5.50 -4.90
C ASP A 222 7.44 -6.08 -4.99
N ILE A 223 6.89 -6.13 -6.21
CA ILE A 223 5.52 -6.60 -6.48
C ILE A 223 5.29 -8.03 -5.97
N GLN A 224 6.31 -8.89 -6.03
CA GLN A 224 6.18 -10.29 -5.62
C GLN A 224 6.09 -10.42 -4.10
N THR A 225 6.88 -9.63 -3.37
CA THR A 225 6.86 -9.62 -1.90
C THR A 225 5.60 -8.97 -1.37
N LEU A 226 5.12 -7.92 -2.05
CA LEU A 226 3.85 -7.30 -1.71
C LEU A 226 2.70 -8.31 -1.87
N ALA A 227 2.70 -9.14 -2.92
CA ALA A 227 1.71 -10.20 -3.06
C ALA A 227 1.76 -11.23 -1.92
N VAL A 228 2.96 -11.64 -1.48
CA VAL A 228 3.13 -12.54 -0.31
C VAL A 228 2.64 -11.89 0.98
N LEU A 229 2.89 -10.58 1.15
CA LEU A 229 2.40 -9.82 2.30
C LEU A 229 0.88 -9.73 2.29
N GLU A 230 0.26 -9.43 1.15
CA GLU A 230 -1.20 -9.39 1.01
C GLU A 230 -1.83 -10.76 1.32
N GLU A 231 -1.24 -11.86 0.84
CA GLU A 231 -1.70 -13.23 1.15
C GLU A 231 -1.65 -13.51 2.66
N PHE A 232 -0.56 -13.11 3.32
CA PHE A 232 -0.45 -13.23 4.77
C PHE A 232 -1.52 -12.39 5.49
N LEU A 233 -1.74 -11.14 5.05
CA LEU A 233 -2.71 -10.23 5.64
C LEU A 233 -4.16 -10.69 5.46
N ASP A 234 -4.49 -11.43 4.40
CA ASP A 234 -5.83 -11.99 4.17
C ASP A 234 -6.24 -12.96 5.31
N GLN A 235 -5.30 -13.71 5.90
CA GLN A 235 -5.59 -14.66 6.98
C GLN A 235 -5.21 -14.16 8.38
N PHE A 236 -4.52 -13.02 8.47
CA PHE A 236 -4.04 -12.49 9.75
C PHE A 236 -5.20 -12.08 10.68
N GLN A 237 -5.34 -12.75 11.82
CA GLN A 237 -6.43 -12.48 12.78
C GLN A 237 -6.06 -11.46 13.87
N GLY A 238 -4.87 -10.87 13.80
CA GLY A 238 -4.39 -9.88 14.76
C GLY A 238 -4.84 -8.46 14.43
N CYS A 239 -4.27 -7.49 15.15
CA CYS A 239 -4.45 -6.07 14.84
C CYS A 239 -3.43 -5.60 13.81
N LEU A 240 -3.87 -4.80 12.85
CA LEU A 240 -3.03 -4.25 11.80
C LEU A 240 -3.08 -2.72 11.84
N VAL A 241 -1.92 -2.08 11.83
CA VAL A 241 -1.80 -0.64 11.59
C VAL A 241 -0.87 -0.42 10.42
N VAL A 242 -1.37 0.22 9.36
CA VAL A 242 -0.61 0.50 8.14
C VAL A 242 -0.49 1.99 7.94
N VAL A 243 0.72 2.51 7.79
CA VAL A 243 0.97 3.82 7.18
C VAL A 243 1.29 3.57 5.71
N SER A 244 0.48 4.09 4.80
CA SER A 244 0.74 3.97 3.36
C SER A 244 0.03 5.07 2.59
N HIS A 245 0.61 5.44 1.45
CA HIS A 245 -0.05 6.26 0.43
C HIS A 245 -0.76 5.43 -0.66
N ASP A 246 -0.60 4.11 -0.66
CA ASP A 246 -1.21 3.22 -1.65
C ASP A 246 -2.67 2.91 -1.29
N ARG A 247 -3.58 3.48 -2.09
CA ARG A 247 -5.03 3.34 -1.91
C ARG A 247 -5.50 1.90 -2.12
N TYR A 248 -4.91 1.18 -3.07
CA TYR A 248 -5.34 -0.18 -3.37
C TYR A 248 -4.97 -1.12 -2.23
N PHE A 249 -3.77 -0.96 -1.67
CA PHE A 249 -3.33 -1.73 -0.51
C PHE A 249 -4.20 -1.47 0.73
N LEU A 250 -4.52 -0.19 0.99
CA LEU A 250 -5.37 0.19 2.11
C LEU A 250 -6.81 -0.32 1.96
N ASP A 251 -7.43 -0.13 0.79
CA ASP A 251 -8.82 -0.53 0.56
C ASP A 251 -9.05 -2.04 0.68
N ARG A 252 -8.02 -2.85 0.40
CA ARG A 252 -8.08 -4.31 0.52
C ARG A 252 -7.84 -4.81 1.94
N ASN A 253 -6.89 -4.22 2.66
CA ASN A 253 -6.34 -4.83 3.89
C ASN A 253 -6.84 -4.18 5.20
N VAL A 254 -7.50 -3.03 5.12
CA VAL A 254 -7.85 -2.18 6.27
C VAL A 254 -9.36 -1.94 6.35
N ASP A 255 -9.90 -1.86 7.56
CA ASP A 255 -11.32 -1.59 7.83
C ASP A 255 -11.60 -0.09 8.07
N PHE A 256 -10.63 0.62 8.67
CA PHE A 256 -10.78 2.04 9.02
C PHE A 256 -9.57 2.87 8.60
N LEU A 257 -9.82 4.03 8.02
CA LEU A 257 -8.81 5.05 7.73
C LEU A 257 -8.82 6.14 8.80
N VAL A 258 -7.64 6.61 9.16
CA VAL A 258 -7.42 7.71 10.08
C VAL A 258 -6.47 8.69 9.39
N SER A 259 -6.88 9.95 9.31
CA SER A 259 -6.03 11.00 8.74
C SER A 259 -5.11 11.58 9.80
N PHE A 260 -3.84 11.75 9.47
CA PHE A 260 -2.82 12.38 10.29
C PHE A 260 -2.37 13.67 9.60
N GLU A 261 -2.97 14.79 9.97
CA GLU A 261 -2.77 16.10 9.33
C GLU A 261 -2.64 17.18 10.38
N ASP A 262 -1.73 18.14 10.16
CA ASP A 262 -1.48 19.29 11.04
C ASP A 262 -1.28 18.93 12.53
N GLY A 263 -0.70 17.75 12.79
CA GLY A 263 -0.46 17.25 14.13
C GLY A 263 -1.69 16.79 14.92
N VAL A 264 -2.81 16.58 14.21
CA VAL A 264 -4.04 16.05 14.77
C VAL A 264 -4.35 14.70 14.12
N LEU A 265 -4.72 13.75 14.97
CA LEU A 265 -5.29 12.48 14.53
C LEU A 265 -6.79 12.65 14.29
N GLY A 266 -7.21 12.47 13.04
CA GLY A 266 -8.59 12.54 12.61
C GLY A 266 -9.45 11.40 13.17
N THR A 267 -10.75 11.49 12.93
CA THR A 267 -11.68 10.42 13.29
C THR A 267 -11.44 9.16 12.44
N ARG A 268 -11.89 8.00 12.94
CA ARG A 268 -11.90 6.76 12.15
C ARG A 268 -13.00 6.84 11.09
N TYR A 269 -12.62 6.69 9.83
CA TYR A 269 -13.52 6.61 8.68
C TYR A 269 -13.54 5.16 8.17
N PRO A 270 -14.70 4.58 7.84
CA PRO A 270 -14.74 3.26 7.22
C PRO A 270 -14.08 3.30 5.82
N THR A 271 -13.38 2.23 5.46
CA THR A 271 -12.94 1.99 4.07
C THR A 271 -14.16 1.69 3.18
N PRO A 272 -14.10 1.97 1.86
CA PRO A 272 -12.93 2.32 1.04
C PRO A 272 -12.52 3.81 1.10
N TYR A 273 -11.32 4.14 0.61
CA TYR A 273 -10.71 5.47 0.58
C TYR A 273 -11.60 6.53 -0.09
N ALA A 274 -12.45 6.13 -1.03
CA ALA A 274 -13.46 7.01 -1.64
C ALA A 274 -14.39 7.63 -0.59
N SER A 275 -14.80 6.88 0.42
CA SER A 275 -15.66 7.36 1.51
C SER A 275 -14.95 8.40 2.36
N TYR A 276 -13.66 8.22 2.65
CA TYR A 276 -12.85 9.23 3.32
C TYR A 276 -12.77 10.54 2.52
N ARG A 277 -12.53 10.46 1.20
CA ARG A 277 -12.47 11.65 0.34
C ARG A 277 -13.77 12.44 0.31
N GLN A 278 -14.91 11.78 0.13
CA GLN A 278 -16.21 12.45 0.10
C GLN A 278 -16.48 13.23 1.39
N VAL A 279 -16.29 12.58 2.55
CA VAL A 279 -16.53 13.25 3.83
C VAL A 279 -15.55 14.41 4.03
N ARG A 280 -14.30 14.26 3.60
CA ARG A 280 -13.30 15.33 3.67
C ARG A 280 -13.65 16.52 2.77
N GLU A 281 -14.06 16.27 1.53
CA GLU A 281 -14.49 17.30 0.59
C GLU A 281 -15.72 18.05 1.11
N GLU A 282 -16.68 17.35 1.70
CA GLU A 282 -17.84 17.95 2.37
C GLU A 282 -17.42 18.83 3.56
N GLN A 283 -16.47 18.37 4.38
CA GLN A 283 -15.95 19.13 5.52
C GLN A 283 -15.18 20.39 5.07
N LEU A 284 -14.33 20.27 4.05
CA LEU A 284 -13.60 21.40 3.47
C LEU A 284 -14.56 22.40 2.82
N ALA A 285 -15.59 21.93 2.10
CA ALA A 285 -16.64 22.77 1.52
C ALA A 285 -17.44 23.50 2.61
N GLN A 286 -17.77 22.82 3.71
CA GLN A 286 -18.46 23.44 4.86
C GLN A 286 -17.59 24.47 5.57
N GLN A 287 -16.28 24.23 5.74
CA GLN A 287 -15.35 25.21 6.31
C GLN A 287 -15.17 26.42 5.39
N ALA A 288 -15.04 26.22 4.08
CA ALA A 288 -14.97 27.29 3.09
C ALA A 288 -16.26 28.13 3.05
N ALA A 289 -17.43 27.50 3.24
CA ALA A 289 -18.71 28.19 3.38
C ALA A 289 -18.82 28.98 4.69
N ARG A 290 -18.25 28.49 5.79
CA ARG A 290 -18.20 29.16 7.10
C ARG A 290 -17.28 30.37 7.14
N ASN A 291 -16.16 30.32 6.41
CA ASN A 291 -15.15 31.40 6.38
C ASN A 291 -15.48 32.53 5.39
N LYS A 292 -16.59 32.46 4.64
CA LYS A 292 -17.08 33.61 3.88
C LYS A 292 -17.70 34.65 4.83
N PRO A 293 -17.30 35.94 4.76
CA PRO A 293 -17.90 36.98 5.57
C PRO A 293 -19.41 37.07 5.31
N LYS A 294 -20.20 37.11 6.38
CA LYS A 294 -21.66 37.08 6.37
C LYS A 294 -22.22 38.37 5.73
N ALA A 295 -22.49 38.35 4.43
CA ALA A 295 -23.32 39.36 3.79
C ALA A 295 -24.81 39.14 4.12
N ALA A 296 -25.54 40.24 4.34
CA ALA A 296 -26.93 40.28 4.78
C ALA A 296 -27.91 39.59 3.79
N PRO A 297 -29.10 39.14 4.26
CA PRO A 297 -29.91 38.15 3.54
C PRO A 297 -30.92 38.78 2.57
N ALA A 298 -31.02 38.21 1.37
CA ALA A 298 -32.24 38.15 0.53
C ALA A 298 -31.99 37.24 -0.70
N PRO A 299 -33.04 36.71 -1.36
CA PRO A 299 -34.15 35.92 -0.86
C PRO A 299 -34.12 34.48 -1.44
N VAL A 300 -35.04 33.66 -0.94
CA VAL A 300 -35.23 32.22 -1.24
C VAL A 300 -35.40 31.94 -2.74
N GLN A 301 -34.61 31.02 -3.29
CA GLN A 301 -35.02 29.78 -4.00
C GLN A 301 -33.89 29.24 -4.90
N ALA A 302 -33.51 27.97 -4.70
CA ALA A 302 -33.12 27.08 -5.80
C ALA A 302 -33.32 25.61 -5.38
N ALA A 303 -34.06 24.89 -6.22
CA ALA A 303 -34.42 23.48 -6.16
C ALA A 303 -33.17 22.55 -6.18
N PRO A 304 -33.29 21.25 -5.83
CA PRO A 304 -32.14 20.35 -5.80
C PRO A 304 -31.48 20.22 -7.19
N PRO A 305 -30.15 20.00 -7.26
CA PRO A 305 -29.45 19.92 -8.54
C PRO A 305 -29.96 18.72 -9.32
N ARG A 306 -30.43 18.97 -10.55
CA ARG A 306 -30.65 17.94 -11.55
C ARG A 306 -29.30 17.60 -12.16
N THR A 307 -29.01 16.31 -12.29
CA THR A 307 -27.89 15.80 -13.09
C THR A 307 -27.97 16.42 -14.49
N ARG A 308 -26.95 17.19 -14.85
CA ARG A 308 -26.87 17.89 -16.12
C ARG A 308 -26.09 17.01 -17.07
N LYS A 309 -26.71 16.56 -18.16
CA LYS A 309 -26.02 15.80 -19.22
C LYS A 309 -25.02 16.68 -19.98
N ARG A 310 -23.88 16.10 -20.36
CA ARG A 310 -22.85 16.75 -21.21
C ARG A 310 -23.48 17.35 -22.47
N THR A 311 -23.07 18.56 -22.80
CA THR A 311 -23.39 19.20 -24.08
C THR A 311 -22.59 18.55 -25.21
N TRP A 312 -23.04 18.70 -26.46
CA TRP A 312 -22.33 18.16 -27.64
C TRP A 312 -20.87 18.61 -27.73
N ARG A 313 -20.55 19.83 -27.26
CA ARG A 313 -19.18 20.34 -27.21
C ARG A 313 -18.34 19.64 -26.13
N GLU A 314 -18.90 19.47 -24.94
CA GLU A 314 -18.27 18.75 -23.82
C GLU A 314 -18.07 17.26 -24.12
N GLN A 315 -18.99 16.64 -24.88
CA GLN A 315 -18.83 15.26 -25.33
C GLN A 315 -17.67 15.11 -26.32
N LYS A 316 -17.53 16.05 -27.26
CA LYS A 316 -16.42 16.05 -28.22
C LYS A 316 -15.08 16.37 -27.55
N GLU A 317 -15.08 17.22 -26.53
CA GLU A 317 -13.91 17.51 -25.68
C GLU A 317 -13.48 16.27 -24.89
N TYR A 318 -14.43 15.55 -24.29
CA TYR A 318 -14.17 14.30 -23.58
C TYR A 318 -13.54 13.23 -24.49
N GLU A 319 -14.07 13.03 -25.69
CA GLU A 319 -13.51 12.09 -26.68
C GLU A 319 -12.13 12.52 -27.19
N ALA A 320 -11.85 13.82 -27.28
CA ALA A 320 -10.54 14.34 -27.64
C ALA A 320 -9.51 14.12 -26.51
N LEU A 321 -9.90 14.37 -25.26
CA LEU A 321 -9.06 14.15 -24.08
C LEU A 321 -8.71 12.67 -23.90
N GLU A 322 -9.60 11.72 -24.23
CA GLU A 322 -9.26 10.29 -24.22
C GLU A 322 -8.08 9.95 -25.15
N LEU A 323 -8.04 10.56 -26.34
CA LEU A 323 -6.94 10.36 -27.29
C LEU A 323 -5.68 11.12 -26.88
N GLU A 324 -5.84 12.30 -26.28
CA GLU A 324 -4.74 13.13 -25.81
C GLU A 324 -3.99 12.48 -24.64
N ILE A 325 -4.72 11.93 -23.66
CA ILE A 325 -4.15 11.20 -22.52
C ILE A 325 -3.33 10.00 -23.00
N ILE A 326 -3.86 9.20 -23.94
CA ILE A 326 -3.12 8.05 -24.52
C ILE A 326 -1.81 8.51 -25.17
N ASN A 327 -1.85 9.60 -25.95
CA ASN A 327 -0.64 10.11 -26.60
C ASN A 327 0.38 10.66 -25.59
N LEU A 328 -0.08 11.31 -24.51
CA LEU A 328 0.78 11.79 -23.43
C LEU A 328 1.40 10.61 -22.66
N GLU A 329 0.64 9.56 -22.34
CA GLU A 329 1.15 8.35 -21.71
C GLU A 329 2.20 7.63 -22.56
N ASP A 330 1.97 7.50 -23.87
CA ASP A 330 2.95 6.90 -24.79
C ASP A 330 4.27 7.71 -24.81
N ARG A 331 4.15 9.04 -24.88
CA ARG A 331 5.29 9.95 -24.93
C ARG A 331 6.04 10.05 -23.60
N LYS A 332 5.34 9.86 -22.47
CA LYS A 332 5.94 9.64 -21.15
C LYS A 332 6.80 8.38 -21.15
N GLY A 333 6.27 7.28 -21.68
CA GLY A 333 7.01 6.02 -21.81
C GLY A 333 8.26 6.13 -22.67
N GLU A 334 8.19 6.88 -23.78
CA GLU A 334 9.36 7.18 -24.63
C GLU A 334 10.43 8.00 -23.90
N LEU A 335 10.04 9.02 -23.12
CA LEU A 335 10.97 9.82 -22.31
C LEU A 335 11.60 9.02 -21.18
N GLU A 336 10.83 8.19 -20.47
CA GLU A 336 11.34 7.31 -19.42
C GLU A 336 12.33 6.27 -19.99
N ALA A 337 12.07 5.74 -21.19
CA ALA A 337 13.01 4.88 -21.89
C ALA A 337 14.29 5.64 -22.30
N ALA A 338 14.17 6.87 -22.79
CA ALA A 338 15.31 7.71 -23.15
C ALA A 338 16.17 8.11 -21.93
N ILE A 339 15.55 8.35 -20.76
CA ILE A 339 16.27 8.62 -19.50
C ILE A 339 17.08 7.39 -19.07
N ASN A 340 16.51 6.20 -19.21
CA ASN A 340 17.20 4.95 -18.89
C ASN A 340 18.36 4.64 -19.86
N ASP A 341 18.29 5.10 -21.11
CA ASP A 341 19.34 4.90 -22.12
C ASP A 341 20.43 6.01 -22.10
N ALA A 342 20.16 7.16 -21.49
CA ALA A 342 21.05 8.34 -21.49
C ALA A 342 22.37 8.17 -20.72
N GLY A 343 22.59 7.06 -20.01
CA GLY A 343 23.87 6.71 -19.40
C GLY A 343 24.46 7.81 -18.50
N ALA A 344 25.70 8.23 -18.76
CA ALA A 344 26.46 9.19 -17.95
C ALA A 344 26.38 10.66 -18.44
N ASP A 345 25.57 10.95 -19.47
CA ASP A 345 25.41 12.31 -19.99
C ASP A 345 24.48 13.13 -19.09
N TYR A 346 25.09 13.76 -18.07
CA TYR A 346 24.38 14.51 -17.04
C TYR A 346 23.56 15.68 -17.61
N GLN A 347 24.02 16.32 -18.69
CA GLN A 347 23.33 17.45 -19.29
C GLN A 347 22.09 16.98 -20.06
N ARG A 348 22.21 15.88 -20.80
CA ARG A 348 21.08 15.28 -21.50
C ARG A 348 20.03 14.70 -20.55
N LEU A 349 20.46 14.13 -19.42
CA LEU A 349 19.57 13.59 -18.40
C LEU A 349 18.75 14.70 -17.71
N GLN A 350 19.35 15.84 -17.41
CA GLN A 350 18.62 17.00 -16.87
C GLN A 350 17.55 17.52 -17.83
N GLU A 351 17.85 17.61 -19.14
CA GLU A 351 16.87 18.01 -20.15
C GLU A 351 15.69 17.04 -20.25
N LEU A 352 15.96 15.73 -20.24
CA LEU A 352 14.94 14.69 -20.35
C LEU A 352 14.06 14.61 -19.09
N VAL A 353 14.64 14.81 -17.91
CA VAL A 353 13.89 14.87 -16.65
C VAL A 353 12.98 16.10 -16.63
N ALA A 354 13.47 17.27 -17.06
CA ALA A 354 12.64 18.46 -17.15
C ALA A 354 11.47 18.30 -18.13
N GLN A 355 11.70 17.64 -19.28
CA GLN A 355 10.65 17.32 -20.24
C GLN A 355 9.63 16.32 -19.68
N LEU A 356 10.09 15.34 -18.90
CA LEU A 356 9.22 14.38 -18.24
C LEU A 356 8.32 15.06 -17.20
N ASP A 357 8.86 15.99 -16.43
CA ASP A 357 8.09 16.72 -15.41
C ASP A 357 7.03 17.63 -16.05
N THR A 358 7.37 18.37 -17.11
CA THR A 358 6.36 19.15 -17.86
C THR A 358 5.27 18.28 -18.46
N LEU A 359 5.63 17.09 -18.94
CA LEU A 359 4.67 16.18 -19.56
C LEU A 359 3.75 15.53 -18.50
N LYS A 360 4.26 15.27 -17.29
CA LYS A 360 3.43 14.82 -16.16
C LYS A 360 2.42 15.88 -15.76
N GLU A 361 2.80 17.15 -15.70
CA GLU A 361 1.87 18.25 -15.41
C GLU A 361 0.77 18.36 -16.49
N GLU A 362 1.11 18.24 -17.77
CA GLU A 362 0.14 18.23 -18.87
C GLU A 362 -0.83 17.04 -18.79
N LEU A 363 -0.31 15.85 -18.45
CA LEU A 363 -1.11 14.64 -18.26
C LEU A 363 -2.09 14.79 -17.09
N GLU A 364 -1.62 15.29 -15.94
CA GLU A 364 -2.47 15.53 -14.77
C GLU A 364 -3.60 16.52 -15.07
N LEU A 365 -3.31 17.61 -15.80
CA LEU A 365 -4.33 18.58 -16.21
C LEU A 365 -5.37 17.99 -17.16
N ALA A 366 -4.92 17.17 -18.13
CA ALA A 366 -5.81 16.50 -19.08
C ALA A 366 -6.70 15.46 -18.37
N GLU A 367 -6.15 14.69 -17.44
CA GLU A 367 -6.88 13.71 -16.62
C GLU A 367 -7.93 14.37 -15.72
N LEU A 368 -7.58 15.48 -15.05
CA LEU A 368 -8.51 16.24 -14.21
C LEU A 368 -9.69 16.75 -15.05
N ARG A 369 -9.42 17.33 -16.21
CA ARG A 369 -10.46 17.83 -17.11
C ARG A 369 -11.34 16.71 -17.67
N TRP A 370 -10.73 15.57 -18.00
CA TRP A 370 -11.48 14.40 -18.44
C TRP A 370 -12.40 13.87 -17.35
N LEU A 371 -11.96 13.88 -16.09
CA LEU A 371 -12.74 13.44 -14.92
C LEU A 371 -13.89 14.40 -14.59
N GLU A 372 -13.68 15.71 -14.68
CA GLU A 372 -14.77 16.69 -14.58
C GLU A 372 -15.87 16.44 -15.61
N LEU A 373 -15.46 16.18 -16.87
CA LEU A 373 -16.40 15.82 -17.91
C LEU A 373 -17.03 14.46 -17.65
N ALA A 374 -16.28 13.49 -17.10
CA ALA A 374 -16.74 12.16 -16.71
C ALA A 374 -18.00 12.24 -15.84
N GLU A 375 -17.94 13.03 -14.77
CA GLU A 375 -19.00 13.24 -13.77
C GLU A 375 -20.25 13.95 -14.32
N ILE A 376 -20.11 14.78 -15.35
CA ILE A 376 -21.25 15.45 -16.03
C ILE A 376 -22.01 14.47 -16.94
N GLY A 377 -21.46 13.27 -17.21
CA GLY A 377 -22.05 12.27 -18.10
C GLY A 377 -22.85 11.15 -17.43
N GLU A 378 -22.64 10.94 -16.13
CA GLU A 378 -23.43 10.04 -15.28
C GLU A 378 -24.69 10.75 -14.75
#